data_AF-A0A5B9QCD0-F1
#
_entry.id   AF-A0A5B9QCD0-F1
#
_cell.length_a   1.000
_cell.length_b   1.000
_cell.length_c   1.000
_cell.angle_alpha   90.00
_cell.angle_beta   90.00
_cell.angle_gamma   90.00
#
_symmetry.space_group_name_H-M   'P 1'
#
loop_
_entity.id
_entity.type
_entity.pdbx_description
1 polymer ?
#
loop_
_entity_poly.entity_id
_entity_poly.type
_entity_poly.pdbx_seq_one_letter_code
_entity_poly.pdbx_strand_id
1 'polypeptide(L)'
;MRVHLFHFDTSSAVCNNRCMQIDISQDDYDRLAKHADAAGYADVPAFISALASEPIEDPRGILSDEDLRVSISECEKAHADIQAGGGRDFREAILEIGRKFGFELP
;
A
#
# COMPACT_ATOMS: atom_id res chain seq x y z
N MET A 1 -6.02 -8.33 23.71
CA MET A 1 -4.94 -9.32 23.83
C MET A 1 -3.61 -8.56 23.83
N ARG A 2 -2.60 -9.02 24.58
CA ARG A 2 -1.33 -8.31 24.75
C ARG A 2 -0.23 -9.04 23.98
N VAL A 3 0.47 -8.34 23.09
CA VAL A 3 1.56 -8.91 22.27
C VAL A 3 2.88 -8.33 22.74
N HIS A 4 3.86 -9.21 22.96
CA HIS A 4 5.22 -8.85 23.38
C HIS A 4 6.18 -9.04 22.20
N LEU A 5 6.85 -7.96 21.82
CA LEU A 5 7.81 -7.93 20.71
C LEU A 5 9.21 -7.65 21.28
N PHE A 6 10.17 -8.47 20.89
CA PHE A 6 11.56 -8.31 21.30
C PHE A 6 12.38 -7.85 20.10
N HIS A 7 12.93 -6.63 20.19
CA HIS A 7 13.89 -6.14 19.23
C HIS A 7 15.30 -6.31 19.79
N PHE A 8 16.18 -6.95 19.02
CA PHE A 8 17.58 -7.16 19.36
C PHE A 8 18.45 -6.29 18.48
N ASP A 9 18.99 -5.21 19.05
CA ASP A 9 20.01 -4.40 18.40
C ASP A 9 21.38 -5.05 18.60
N THR A 10 21.95 -5.59 17.52
CA THR A 10 23.28 -6.24 17.52
C THR A 10 24.40 -5.29 17.08
N SER A 11 24.11 -4.02 16.84
CA SER A 11 25.11 -3.05 16.36
C SER A 11 26.12 -2.60 17.44
N SER A 12 25.85 -2.92 18.71
CA SER A 12 26.74 -2.65 19.83
C SER A 12 27.08 -3.95 20.58
N ALA A 13 28.25 -4.00 21.24
CA ALA A 13 28.67 -5.13 22.08
C ALA A 13 27.77 -5.37 23.32
N VAL A 14 26.72 -4.57 23.47
CA VAL A 14 25.68 -4.70 24.49
C VAL A 14 24.36 -5.00 23.77
N CYS A 15 23.88 -6.24 23.89
CA CYS A 15 22.54 -6.60 23.44
C CYS A 15 21.50 -5.85 24.30
N ASN A 16 21.01 -4.71 23.82
CA ASN A 16 19.91 -4.00 24.47
C ASN A 16 18.59 -4.62 24.03
N ASN A 17 17.99 -5.45 24.89
CA ASN A 17 16.64 -5.95 24.65
C ASN A 17 15.63 -4.83 24.95
N ARG A 18 14.97 -4.30 23.92
CA ARG A 18 13.81 -3.41 24.08
C ARG A 18 12.55 -4.23 23.84
N CYS A 19 11.80 -4.50 24.91
CA CYS A 19 10.47 -5.10 24.81
C CYS A 19 9.47 -4.01 24.41
N MET A 20 8.87 -4.14 23.23
CA MET A 20 7.70 -3.34 22.83
C MET A 20 6.44 -4.11 23.18
N GLN A 21 5.50 -3.46 23.85
CA GLN A 21 4.23 -4.05 24.24
C GLN A 21 3.10 -3.28 23.54
N ILE A 22 2.27 -4.01 22.79
CA ILE A 22 1.14 -3.43 22.05
C ILE A 22 -0.14 -4.11 22.54
N ASP A 23 -1.09 -3.31 23.00
CA ASP A 23 -2.42 -3.79 23.35
C ASP A 23 -3.31 -3.71 22.10
N ILE A 24 -3.75 -4.86 21.60
CA ILE A 24 -4.61 -4.96 20.41
C ILE A 24 -5.90 -5.71 20.72
N SER A 25 -6.96 -5.39 19.98
CA SER A 25 -8.24 -6.10 20.09
C SER A 25 -8.11 -7.55 19.60
N GLN A 26 -9.02 -8.43 19.99
CA GLN A 26 -8.99 -9.82 19.50
C GLN A 26 -9.24 -9.89 17.99
N ASP A 27 -10.20 -9.10 17.50
CA ASP A 27 -10.55 -9.04 16.08
C ASP A 27 -9.36 -8.61 15.22
N ASP A 28 -8.58 -7.63 15.68
CA ASP A 28 -7.39 -7.17 14.97
C ASP A 28 -6.24 -8.17 15.06
N TYR A 29 -6.10 -8.88 16.19
CA TYR A 29 -5.16 -9.98 16.30
C TYR A 29 -5.48 -11.09 15.29
N ASP A 30 -6.75 -11.46 15.15
CA ASP A 30 -7.18 -12.52 14.23
C ASP A 30 -6.97 -12.12 12.76
N ARG A 31 -7.13 -10.83 12.44
CA ARG A 31 -6.76 -10.28 11.12
C ARG A 31 -5.26 -10.36 10.89
N LEU A 32 -4.44 -9.92 11.85
CA LEU A 32 -2.99 -9.99 11.77
C LEU A 32 -2.49 -11.42 11.65
N ALA A 33 -3.13 -12.39 12.32
CA ALA A 33 -2.79 -13.80 12.22
C ALA A 33 -3.01 -14.34 10.80
N LYS A 34 -4.11 -13.95 10.14
CA LYS A 34 -4.36 -14.31 8.73
C LYS A 34 -3.33 -13.69 7.80
N HIS A 35 -2.92 -12.44 8.05
CA HIS A 35 -1.89 -11.79 7.26
C HIS A 35 -0.50 -12.41 7.46
N ALA A 36 -0.15 -12.76 8.70
CA ALA A 36 1.09 -13.44 9.02
C ALA A 36 1.20 -14.80 8.32
N ASP A 37 0.14 -15.61 8.37
CA ASP A 37 0.06 -16.91 7.68
C ASP A 37 0.15 -16.75 6.15
N ALA A 38 -0.59 -15.80 5.58
CA ALA A 38 -0.55 -15.51 4.14
C ALA A 38 0.84 -15.03 3.67
N ALA A 39 1.58 -14.33 4.53
CA ALA A 39 2.94 -13.88 4.25
C ALA A 39 4.02 -14.91 4.62
N GLY A 40 3.64 -16.09 5.13
CA GLY A 40 4.56 -17.19 5.46
C GLY A 40 5.31 -17.05 6.79
N TYR A 41 4.83 -16.21 7.70
CA TYR A 41 5.41 -16.02 9.03
C TYR A 41 4.83 -17.03 10.04
N ALA A 42 5.66 -17.45 10.99
CA ALA A 42 5.28 -18.44 12.00
C ALA A 42 4.21 -17.94 12.98
N ASP A 43 4.23 -16.65 13.33
CA ASP A 43 3.28 -16.03 14.24
C ASP A 43 3.15 -14.50 14.02
N VAL A 44 2.15 -13.91 14.68
CA VAL A 44 1.89 -12.46 14.64
C VAL A 44 3.09 -11.63 15.18
N PRO A 45 3.74 -12.00 16.30
CA PRO A 45 4.96 -11.33 16.74
C PRO A 45 6.07 -11.28 15.68
N ALA A 46 6.41 -12.41 15.04
CA ALA A 46 7.46 -12.43 14.02
C ALA A 46 7.10 -11.57 12.81
N PHE A 47 5.83 -11.58 12.39
CA PHE A 47 5.33 -10.74 11.31
C PHE A 47 5.46 -9.25 11.64
N ILE A 48 5.03 -8.81 12.83
CA ILE A 48 5.14 -7.41 13.24
C ILE A 48 6.61 -6.99 13.41
N SER A 49 7.45 -7.85 13.98
CA SER A 49 8.89 -7.58 14.11
C SER A 49 9.57 -7.40 12.76
N ALA A 50 9.19 -8.19 11.75
CA ALA A 50 9.69 -8.03 10.39
C ALA A 50 9.26 -6.68 9.79
N LEU A 51 7.97 -6.35 9.86
CA LEU A 51 7.44 -5.05 9.39
C LEU A 51 8.09 -3.86 10.08
N ALA A 52 8.34 -3.94 11.39
CA ALA A 52 8.98 -2.87 12.15
C ALA A 52 10.48 -2.71 11.83
N SER A 53 11.09 -3.74 11.24
CA SER A 53 12.52 -3.75 10.86
C SER A 53 12.73 -3.41 9.38
N GLU A 54 11.66 -3.40 8.57
CA GLU A 54 11.73 -2.88 7.21
C GLU A 54 12.05 -1.38 7.26
N PRO A 55 12.98 -0.88 6.42
CA PRO A 55 13.14 0.55 6.26
C PRO A 55 11.77 1.10 5.88
N ILE A 56 11.31 2.12 6.60
CA ILE A 56 10.09 2.85 6.25
C ILE A 56 10.40 3.55 4.93
N GLU A 57 10.24 2.84 3.82
CA GLU A 57 10.14 3.46 2.52
C GLU A 57 8.91 4.35 2.62
N ASP A 58 9.14 5.65 2.49
CA ASP A 58 8.05 6.61 2.42
C ASP A 58 7.08 6.11 1.36
N PRO A 59 5.79 5.85 1.69
CA PRO A 59 4.83 5.36 0.71
C PRO A 59 4.62 6.36 -0.44
N ARG A 60 5.12 7.60 -0.32
CA ARG A 60 5.23 8.59 -1.41
C ARG A 60 6.27 8.22 -2.48
N GLY A 61 7.16 7.26 -2.22
CA GLY A 61 8.27 6.92 -3.12
C GLY A 61 9.21 8.10 -3.33
N ILE A 62 9.69 8.29 -4.56
CA ILE A 62 10.62 9.37 -4.97
C ILE A 62 9.89 10.71 -5.22
N LEU A 63 8.55 10.72 -5.13
CA LEU A 63 7.76 11.90 -5.50
C LEU A 63 7.95 13.02 -4.48
N SER A 64 8.20 14.22 -4.98
CA SER A 64 8.20 15.41 -4.13
C SER A 64 6.77 15.71 -3.66
N ASP A 65 6.63 16.47 -2.58
CA ASP A 65 5.31 16.91 -2.11
C ASP A 65 4.52 17.68 -3.19
N GLU A 66 5.21 18.31 -4.13
CA GLU A 66 4.58 18.98 -5.28
C GLU A 66 4.01 17.97 -6.28
N ASP A 67 4.78 16.95 -6.66
CA ASP A 67 4.32 15.91 -7.59
C ASP A 67 3.14 15.13 -7.03
N LEU A 68 3.12 14.90 -5.72
CA LEU A 68 2.00 14.25 -5.03
C LEU A 68 0.73 15.10 -5.12
N ARG A 69 0.84 16.43 -4.94
CA ARG A 69 -0.30 17.34 -5.04
C ARG A 69 -0.85 17.41 -6.47
N VAL A 70 0.03 17.39 -7.46
CA VAL A 70 -0.37 17.33 -8.87
C VAL A 70 -1.12 16.03 -9.15
N SER A 71 -0.59 14.89 -8.73
CA SER A 71 -1.21 13.59 -8.93
C SER A 71 -2.60 13.49 -8.27
N ILE A 72 -2.75 13.98 -7.04
CA ILE A 72 -4.05 14.04 -6.36
C ILE A 72 -5.03 14.92 -7.14
N SER A 73 -4.58 16.10 -7.61
CA SER A 73 -5.42 17.01 -8.40
C SER A 73 -5.90 16.38 -9.70
N GLU A 74 -5.05 15.59 -10.38
CA GLU A 74 -5.42 14.87 -11.60
C GLU A 74 -6.43 13.76 -11.33
N CYS A 75 -6.25 12.99 -10.24
CA CYS A 75 -7.19 11.97 -9.83
C CYS A 75 -8.57 12.56 -9.50
N GLU A 76 -8.61 13.69 -8.78
CA GLU A 76 -9.86 14.38 -8.44
C GLU A 76 -10.58 14.90 -9.69
N LYS A 77 -9.85 15.48 -10.64
CA LYS A 77 -10.42 15.91 -11.93
C LYS A 77 -10.96 14.74 -12.74
N ALA A 78 -10.20 13.67 -12.88
CA ALA A 78 -10.65 12.47 -13.58
C ALA A 78 -11.91 11.87 -12.93
N HIS A 79 -11.97 11.88 -11.59
CA HIS A 79 -13.13 11.39 -10.86
C HIS A 79 -14.36 12.28 -11.07
N ALA A 80 -14.18 13.61 -11.08
CA ALA A 80 -15.23 14.57 -11.37
C ALA A 80 -15.75 14.42 -12.81
N ASP A 81 -14.85 14.22 -13.78
CA ASP A 81 -15.23 14.00 -15.19
C ASP A 81 -16.03 12.70 -15.36
N ILE A 82 -15.64 11.62 -14.69
CA ILE A 82 -16.40 10.36 -14.69
C ILE A 82 -17.78 10.56 -14.06
N GLN A 83 -17.86 11.25 -12.91
CA GLN A 83 -19.13 11.52 -12.24
C GLN A 83 -20.05 12.45 -13.04
N ALA A 84 -19.48 13.39 -13.80
CA ALA A 84 -20.20 14.26 -14.73
C ALA A 84 -20.69 13.54 -16.00
N GLY A 85 -20.44 12.23 -16.12
CA GLY A 85 -20.82 11.45 -17.30
C GLY A 85 -19.87 11.61 -18.48
N GLY A 86 -18.67 12.16 -18.26
CA GLY A 86 -17.61 12.36 -19.25
C GLY A 86 -16.90 11.08 -19.70
N GLY A 87 -17.44 9.90 -19.36
CA GLY A 87 -16.99 8.64 -19.93
C GLY A 87 -17.35 8.61 -21.42
N ARG A 88 -16.36 8.77 -22.30
CA ARG A 88 -16.58 8.54 -23.74
C ARG A 88 -17.05 7.10 -23.93
N ASP A 89 -18.01 6.90 -24.83
CA ASP A 89 -18.44 5.57 -25.21
C ASP A 89 -17.21 4.78 -25.68
N PHE A 90 -16.95 3.66 -25.03
CA PHE A 90 -15.80 2.80 -25.30
C PHE A 90 -15.70 2.44 -26.79
N ARG A 91 -16.86 2.31 -27.45
CA ARG A 91 -16.93 2.04 -28.89
C ARG A 91 -16.45 3.21 -29.73
N GLU A 92 -16.79 4.44 -29.37
CA GLU A 92 -16.32 5.65 -30.08
C GLU A 92 -14.81 5.86 -29.89
N ALA A 93 -14.30 5.65 -28.69
CA ALA A 93 -12.87 5.75 -28.41
C ALA A 93 -12.05 4.72 -29.21
N ILE A 94 -12.55 3.49 -29.33
CA ILE A 94 -11.94 2.43 -30.14
C ILE A 94 -11.96 2.80 -31.64
N LEU A 95 -13.06 3.34 -32.15
CA LEU A 95 -13.17 3.77 -33.55
C LEU A 95 -12.29 4.99 -33.87
N GLU A 96 -12.07 5.89 -32.92
CA GLU A 96 -11.15 7.03 -33.05
C GLU A 96 -9.69 6.56 -33.11
N ILE A 97 -9.30 5.64 -32.23
CA ILE A 97 -7.97 5.01 -32.23
C ILE A 97 -7.76 4.25 -33.55
N GLY A 98 -8.73 3.45 -33.96
CA GLY A 98 -8.70 2.74 -35.25
C GLY A 98 -8.44 3.70 -36.42
N ARG A 99 -9.22 4.78 -36.53
CA ARG A 99 -9.03 5.81 -37.57
C ARG A 99 -7.66 6.48 -37.50
N LYS A 100 -7.14 6.77 -36.31
CA LYS A 100 -5.82 7.41 -36.13
C LYS A 100 -4.67 6.50 -36.59
N PHE A 101 -4.83 5.18 -36.46
CA PHE A 101 -3.82 4.19 -36.86
C PHE A 101 -4.13 3.49 -38.19
N GLY A 102 -5.18 3.89 -38.91
CA GLY A 102 -5.53 3.37 -40.23
C GLY A 102 -6.23 2.00 -40.24
N PHE A 103 -6.84 1.60 -39.12
CA PHE A 103 -7.63 0.38 -39.01
C PHE A 103 -9.12 0.71 -38.92
N GLU A 104 -9.93 0.19 -39.85
CA GLU A 104 -11.39 0.22 -39.75
C GLU A 104 -11.87 -0.99 -38.95
N LEU A 105 -12.47 -0.76 -37.78
CA LEU A 105 -13.18 -1.77 -37.01
C LEU A 105 -14.66 -1.77 -37.47
N PRO A 106 -15.29 -2.95 -37.69
CA PRO A 106 -16.68 -3.05 -38.15
C PRO A 106 -17.73 -2.58 -37.13
#